data_AF-A0A9X1UNS5-F1
#
_entry.id   AF-A0A9X1UNS5-F1
#
_cell.length_a   1.000
_cell.length_b   1.000
_cell.length_c   1.000
_cell.angle_alpha   90.00
_cell.angle_beta   90.00
_cell.angle_gamma   90.00
#
_symmetry.space_group_name_H-M   'P 1'
#
loop_
_entity.id
_entity.type
_entity.pdbx_description
1 polymer ?
#
loop_
_entity_poly.entity_id
_entity_poly.type
_entity_poly.pdbx_seq_one_letter_code
_entity_poly.pdbx_strand_id
1 'polypeptide(L)' 'MSEAELHVLHARLQGGLRNKARRGELELPLPIGLTYHPNGSVVLDPDQQIHASLRLLFDTYCHGAA' A
#
# COMPACT_ATOMS: atom_id res chain seq x y z
N MET A 1 -28.49 17.54 -5.44
CA MET A 1 -28.59 16.38 -4.52
C MET A 1 -28.78 16.90 -3.11
N SER A 2 -29.61 16.23 -2.33
CA SER A 2 -29.88 16.53 -0.92
C SER A 2 -28.74 16.04 -0.01
N GLU A 3 -28.62 16.63 1.17
CA GLU A 3 -27.69 16.20 2.23
C GLU A 3 -27.91 14.72 2.61
N ALA A 4 -29.16 14.27 2.65
CA ALA A 4 -29.50 12.88 2.92
C ALA A 4 -28.99 11.93 1.82
N GLU A 5 -29.04 12.35 0.56
CA GLU A 5 -28.54 11.56 -0.57
C GLU A 5 -27.01 11.45 -0.53
N LEU A 6 -26.32 12.55 -0.20
CA LEU A 6 -24.87 12.56 0.01
C LEU A 6 -24.44 11.67 1.18
N HIS A 7 -25.19 11.70 2.28
CA HIS A 7 -24.93 10.85 3.44
C HIS A 7 -24.96 9.36 3.08
N VAL A 8 -26.01 8.93 2.37
CA VAL A 8 -26.17 7.54 1.94
C VAL A 8 -25.06 7.13 0.97
N LEU A 9 -24.68 8.00 0.04
CA LEU A 9 -23.59 7.74 -0.90
C LEU A 9 -22.26 7.56 -0.16
N HIS A 10 -21.93 8.45 0.77
CA HIS A 10 -20.68 8.39 1.51
C HIS A 10 -20.58 7.11 2.38
N ALA A 11 -21.67 6.74 3.06
CA ALA A 11 -21.71 5.50 3.84
C ALA A 11 -21.44 4.26 2.98
N ARG A 12 -21.98 4.21 1.75
CA ARG A 12 -21.74 3.11 0.81
C ARG A 12 -20.30 3.07 0.31
N LEU A 13 -19.71 4.21 -0.01
CA LEU A 13 -18.30 4.31 -0.44
C LEU A 13 -17.35 3.82 0.68
N GLN A 14 -17.59 4.25 1.92
CA GLN A 14 -16.84 3.79 3.10
C GLN A 14 -16.98 2.28 3.32
N GLY A 15 -18.19 1.75 3.18
CA GLY A 15 -18.44 0.31 3.25
C GLY A 15 -17.67 -0.47 2.16
N GLY A 16 -17.66 0.05 0.93
CA GLY A 16 -16.90 -0.51 -0.18
C GLY A 16 -15.39 -0.54 0.09
N LEU A 17 -14.83 0.55 0.61
CA LEU A 17 -13.42 0.66 0.98
C LEU A 17 -13.04 -0.39 2.02
N ARG A 18 -13.82 -0.50 3.10
CA ARG A 18 -13.61 -1.49 4.18
C ARG A 18 -13.72 -2.92 3.68
N ASN A 19 -14.66 -3.20 2.78
CA ASN A 19 -14.82 -4.54 2.23
C ASN A 19 -13.64 -4.95 1.32
N LYS A 20 -13.09 -4.02 0.52
CA LYS A 20 -11.84 -4.25 -0.23
C LYS A 20 -10.66 -4.52 0.70
N ALA A 21 -10.52 -3.70 1.75
CA ALA A 21 -9.44 -3.86 2.74
C ALA A 21 -9.49 -5.24 3.42
N ARG A 22 -10.69 -5.70 3.81
CA ARG A 22 -10.89 -7.02 4.42
C ARG A 22 -10.46 -8.18 3.51
N ARG A 23 -10.53 -8.01 2.19
CA ARG A 23 -10.07 -9.02 1.20
C ARG A 23 -8.59 -8.86 0.84
N GLY A 24 -7.90 -7.85 1.35
CA GLY A 24 -6.53 -7.52 0.93
C GLY A 24 -6.44 -6.92 -0.47
N GLU A 25 -7.57 -6.43 -1.02
CA GLU A 25 -7.65 -5.87 -2.38
C GLU A 25 -7.70 -4.33 -2.37
N LEU A 26 -7.52 -3.72 -1.20
CA LEU A 26 -7.41 -2.28 -1.12
C LEU A 26 -5.98 -1.88 -1.45
N GLU A 27 -5.77 -1.40 -2.68
CA GLU A 27 -4.51 -0.78 -3.07
C GLU A 27 -4.27 0.48 -2.25
N LEU A 28 -3.16 0.47 -1.51
CA LEU A 28 -2.64 1.57 -0.74
C LEU A 28 -1.27 1.99 -1.30
N PRO A 29 -0.83 3.24 -1.07
CA PRO A 29 0.54 3.64 -1.37
C PRO A 29 1.53 2.66 -0.72
N LEU A 30 2.46 2.13 -1.51
CA LEU A 30 3.46 1.19 -1.04
C LEU A 30 4.71 1.93 -0.54
N PRO A 31 5.39 1.41 0.49
CA PRO A 31 6.74 1.86 0.83
C PRO A 31 7.70 1.74 -0.36
N ILE A 32 8.75 2.56 -0.34
CA ILE A 32 9.86 2.45 -1.30
C ILE A 32 10.42 1.03 -1.34
N GLY A 33 10.71 0.52 -2.54
CA GLY A 33 11.16 -0.86 -2.76
C GLY A 33 10.05 -1.88 -3.01
N LEU A 34 8.78 -1.46 -2.98
CA LEU A 34 7.64 -2.28 -3.34
C LEU A 34 6.83 -1.62 -4.46
N THR A 35 6.29 -2.43 -5.37
CA THR A 35 5.43 -1.98 -6.46
C THR A 35 4.27 -2.95 -6.69
N TYR A 36 3.19 -2.48 -7.31
CA TYR A 36 2.10 -3.36 -7.74
C TYR A 36 2.42 -3.96 -9.11
N HIS A 37 2.36 -5.27 -9.21
CA HIS A 37 2.35 -5.98 -10.49
C HIS A 37 0.96 -5.81 -11.17
N PRO A 38 0.84 -5.89 -12.51
CA PRO A 38 -0.44 -5.73 -13.21
C PRO A 38 -1.61 -6.64 -12.76
N ASN A 39 -1.32 -7.74 -12.06
CA ASN A 39 -2.33 -8.63 -11.46
C ASN A 39 -2.76 -8.20 -10.04
N GLY A 40 -2.31 -7.04 -9.56
CA GLY A 40 -2.62 -6.49 -8.24
C GLY A 40 -1.75 -7.02 -7.09
N SER A 41 -0.82 -7.95 -7.34
CA SER A 41 0.08 -8.45 -6.29
C SER A 41 1.17 -7.44 -5.98
N VAL A 42 1.49 -7.26 -4.69
CA VAL A 42 2.66 -6.49 -4.25
C VAL A 42 3.92 -7.31 -4.50
N VAL A 43 4.88 -6.72 -5.21
CA VAL A 43 6.18 -7.31 -5.53
C VAL A 43 7.30 -6.35 -5.16
N LEU A 44 8.54 -6.86 -5.12
CA LEU A 44 9.73 -6.03 -5.01
C LEU A 44 9.88 -5.15 -6.26
N ASP A 45 10.39 -3.94 -6.07
CA ASP A 45 10.72 -3.05 -7.18
C ASP A 45 11.75 -3.73 -8.12
N PRO A 46 11.51 -3.79 -9.44
CA PRO A 46 12.48 -4.40 -10.35
C PRO A 46 13.78 -3.60 -10.50
N ASP A 47 13.82 -2.34 -10.04
CA ASP A 47 15.02 -1.51 -10.10
C ASP A 47 16.08 -2.00 -9.09
N GLN A 48 17.18 -2.51 -9.65
CA GLN A 48 18.31 -3.00 -8.86
C GLN A 48 18.98 -1.91 -8.02
N GLN A 49 18.93 -0.65 -8.47
CA GLN A 49 19.48 0.47 -7.71
C GLN A 49 18.67 0.72 -6.45
N ILE A 50 17.34 0.62 -6.51
CA ILE A 50 16.47 0.72 -5.31
C ILE A 50 16.83 -0.37 -4.31
N HIS A 51 17.01 -1.61 -4.77
CA HIS A 51 17.43 -2.72 -3.90
C HIS A 51 18.80 -2.49 -3.26
N ALA A 52 19.78 -2.02 -4.03
CA ALA A 52 21.11 -1.74 -3.53
C ALA A 52 21.09 -0.62 -2.47
N SER A 53 20.33 0.45 -2.70
CA SER A 53 20.18 1.55 -1.76
C SER A 53 19.49 1.12 -0.45
N LEU A 54 18.45 0.30 -0.54
CA LEU A 54 17.77 -0.22 0.65
C LEU A 54 18.66 -1.17 1.46
N ARG A 55 19.39 -2.07 0.79
CA ARG A 55 20.38 -2.92 1.46
C ARG A 55 21.43 -2.09 2.18
N LEU A 56 22.01 -1.10 1.51
CA LEU A 56 22.98 -0.20 2.13
C LEU A 56 22.41 0.50 3.37
N LEU A 57 21.17 0.99 3.31
CA LEU A 57 20.51 1.64 4.44
C LEU A 57 20.39 0.69 5.64
N PHE A 58 19.90 -0.52 5.42
CA PHE A 58 19.75 -1.50 6.50
C PHE A 58 21.11 -2.00 7.02
N ASP A 59 22.07 -2.27 6.13
CA ASP A 59 23.43 -2.66 6.52
C ASP A 59 24.12 -1.56 7.33
N THR A 60 23.82 -0.29 7.07
CA THR A 60 24.44 0.84 7.78
C THR A 60 23.78 1.09 9.14
N TYR A 61 22.45 1.02 9.23
CA TYR A 61 21.69 1.54 10.37
C TYR A 61 20.94 0.47 11.18
N CYS A 62 20.75 -0.74 10.66
CA CYS A 62 20.06 -1.83 11.35
C CYS A 62 21.04 -2.86 11.92
N HIS A 63 22.12 -2.38 12.53
CA HIS A 63 22.90 -3.17 13.48
C HIS A 63 22.05 -3.35 14.74
N GLY A 64 21.48 -4.53 14.94
CA GLY A 64 20.67 -4.82 16.11
C GLY A 64 21.42 -4.53 17.41
N ALA A 65 20.77 -3.80 18.31
CA ALA A 65 20.99 -3.94 19.75
C ALA A 65 20.84 -5.43 20.08
N ALA A 66 21.92 -6.06 20.50
CA ALA A 66 21.89 -7.36 21.16
C ALA A 66 21.18 -7.27 22.51
#